data_AF-A0A327TP84-F1
#
_entry.id   AF-A0A327TP84-F1
#
_cell.length_a   1.000
_cell.length_b   1.000
_cell.length_c   1.000
_cell.angle_alpha   90.00
_cell.angle_beta   90.00
_cell.angle_gamma   90.00
#
_symmetry.space_group_name_H-M   'P 1'
#
loop_
_entity.id
_entity.type
_entity.pdbx_description
1 polymer ?
#
loop_
_entity_poly.entity_id
_entity_poly.type
_entity_poly.pdbx_seq_one_letter_code
_entity_poly.pdbx_strand_id
1 'polypeptide(L)'
;MLYRHADPALPFGVSPHTLLEDSPMQQPLSINRTTALAVAALALVLPLSAVSCSAAEKALSCANTAVQVSTHVAQLGAAFDHADQDPAAAGQALQNLKGDVDRLGRNSNDADLGRAVTDLRTQVDSVQKALDDNRTPDLGPLGSAAGRVSTVCTG
;
A
#
# COMPACT_ATOMS: atom_id res chain seq x y z
N MET A 1 59.06 -1.08 -12.52
CA MET A 1 59.64 0.22 -12.10
C MET A 1 58.55 0.94 -11.31
N LEU A 2 58.41 0.75 -9.99
CA LEU A 2 59.09 1.45 -8.86
C LEU A 2 58.88 2.97 -8.83
N TYR A 3 58.27 3.46 -7.72
CA TYR A 3 58.29 4.76 -7.01
C TYR A 3 56.85 5.04 -6.47
N ARG A 4 56.45 4.94 -5.20
CA ARG A 4 57.00 5.13 -3.84
C ARG A 4 57.44 6.57 -3.52
N HIS A 5 56.60 7.31 -2.78
CA HIS A 5 56.89 8.33 -1.73
C HIS A 5 55.53 8.66 -1.07
N ALA A 6 55.19 8.41 0.21
CA ALA A 6 55.81 8.66 1.54
C ALA A 6 55.74 10.14 2.01
N ASP A 7 54.73 10.43 2.86
CA ASP A 7 54.65 11.33 4.07
C ASP A 7 55.26 12.76 4.03
N PRO A 8 55.10 13.66 5.05
CA PRO A 8 54.30 13.66 6.29
C PRO A 8 53.64 15.04 6.63
N ALA A 9 53.07 15.12 7.85
CA ALA A 9 53.09 16.28 8.77
C ALA A 9 51.81 17.17 8.91
N LEU A 10 51.09 16.88 10.00
CA LEU A 10 50.40 17.81 10.92
C LEU A 10 51.31 19.05 11.23
N PRO A 11 50.85 20.22 11.74
CA PRO A 11 50.00 20.30 12.95
C PRO A 11 49.25 21.63 13.33
N PHE A 12 48.49 21.56 14.45
CA PHE A 12 48.07 22.62 15.41
C PHE A 12 47.17 23.80 14.98
N GLY A 13 46.15 24.09 15.81
CA GLY A 13 45.52 25.42 15.83
C GLY A 13 44.16 25.58 16.50
N VAL A 14 44.10 25.42 17.83
CA VAL A 14 43.40 26.31 18.81
C VAL A 14 41.96 26.78 18.49
N SER A 15 41.00 26.24 19.27
CA SER A 15 39.70 26.85 19.66
C SER A 15 39.89 28.25 20.27
N PRO A 16 38.91 29.20 20.35
CA PRO A 16 37.58 28.98 20.93
C PRO A 16 36.45 29.90 20.41
N HIS A 17 35.30 29.85 21.10
CA HIS A 17 34.16 30.76 21.12
C HIS A 17 32.86 30.23 20.51
N THR A 18 32.10 29.57 21.39
CA THR A 18 30.72 29.95 21.77
C THR A 18 30.02 30.95 20.85
N LEU A 19 28.88 30.56 20.28
CA LEU A 19 27.55 30.99 20.76
C LEU A 19 26.47 30.26 19.97
N LEU A 20 25.41 29.85 20.67
CA LEU A 20 24.15 29.40 20.10
C LEU A 20 23.52 30.55 19.28
N GLU A 21 23.17 30.28 18.03
CA GLU A 21 22.08 30.93 17.28
C GLU A 21 21.83 30.05 16.04
N ASP A 22 20.79 29.23 16.08
CA ASP A 22 19.47 29.49 15.49
C ASP A 22 19.51 29.55 13.95
N SER A 23 19.04 28.44 13.36
CA SER A 23 18.67 28.30 11.94
C SER A 23 19.84 28.44 10.95
N PRO A 24 19.75 28.08 9.66
CA PRO A 24 18.58 27.68 8.88
C PRO A 24 18.91 26.47 7.97
N MET A 25 18.13 26.32 6.90
CA MET A 25 18.53 25.72 5.62
C MET A 25 18.33 24.22 5.48
N GLN A 26 17.13 23.93 4.99
CA GLN A 26 16.92 23.01 3.88
C GLN A 26 18.11 23.05 2.91
N GLN A 27 18.88 21.96 2.79
CA GLN A 27 19.76 21.75 1.65
C GLN A 27 19.58 20.35 1.05
N PRO A 28 19.61 20.26 -0.29
CA PRO A 28 19.15 19.13 -1.07
C PRO A 28 20.18 18.02 -0.99
N LEU A 29 19.81 16.86 -0.44
CA LEU A 29 20.68 15.69 -0.56
C LEU A 29 20.56 15.10 -1.97
N SER A 30 21.51 15.52 -2.80
CA SER A 30 21.98 14.80 -3.97
C SER A 30 22.21 13.32 -3.62
N ILE A 31 21.60 12.46 -4.42
CA ILE A 31 21.62 11.01 -4.31
C ILE A 31 23.03 10.48 -4.57
N ASN A 32 23.66 9.91 -3.55
CA ASN A 32 24.69 8.89 -3.73
C ASN A 32 24.20 7.56 -3.13
N ARG A 33 24.22 6.52 -3.94
CA ARG A 33 23.61 5.22 -3.66
C ARG A 33 24.41 4.45 -2.62
N THR A 34 23.88 4.41 -1.40
CA THR A 34 23.93 3.21 -0.56
C THR A 34 22.49 2.90 -0.18
N THR A 35 21.98 1.75 -0.63
CA THR A 35 20.65 1.27 -0.31
C THR A 35 20.63 0.83 1.16
N ALA A 36 20.56 1.79 2.06
CA ALA A 36 20.07 1.55 3.41
C ALA A 36 18.56 1.44 3.29
N LEU A 37 18.03 0.21 3.39
CA LEU A 37 16.62 -0.02 3.65
C LEU A 37 16.34 0.59 5.03
N ALA A 38 15.92 1.85 5.06
CA ALA A 38 15.38 2.47 6.26
C ALA A 38 14.03 1.78 6.53
N VAL A 39 14.07 0.74 7.37
CA VAL A 39 12.87 0.16 7.96
C VAL A 39 12.32 1.23 8.89
N ALA A 40 11.36 2.02 8.42
CA ALA A 40 10.59 2.90 9.27
C ALA A 40 9.79 2.01 10.23
N ALA A 41 10.35 1.75 11.41
CA ALA A 41 9.64 1.09 12.49
C ALA A 41 8.59 2.08 13.02
N LEU A 42 7.39 2.04 12.42
CA LEU A 42 6.20 2.62 13.03
C LEU A 42 5.88 1.81 14.29
N ALA A 43 6.48 2.19 15.41
CA ALA A 43 6.07 1.73 16.72
C ALA A 43 4.73 2.38 17.05
N LEU A 44 3.63 1.77 16.57
CA LEU A 44 2.29 2.06 17.05
C LEU A 44 2.22 1.62 18.51
N VAL A 45 2.46 2.55 19.43
CA VAL A 45 2.22 2.34 20.86
C VAL A 45 0.71 2.38 21.08
N LEU A 46 0.03 1.31 20.69
CA LEU A 46 -1.37 1.08 21.03
C LEU A 46 -1.41 0.58 22.48
N PRO A 47 -2.34 1.06 23.33
CA PRO A 47 -2.57 0.47 24.63
C PRO A 47 -3.19 -0.93 24.42
N LEU A 48 -2.34 -1.94 24.26
CA LEU A 48 -2.71 -3.34 24.01
C LEU A 48 -3.43 -3.99 25.21
N SER A 49 -3.64 -3.25 26.30
CA SER A 49 -4.23 -3.76 27.55
C SER A 49 -5.74 -3.98 27.51
N ALA A 50 -6.43 -3.62 26.41
CA ALA A 50 -7.88 -3.80 26.28
C ALA A 50 -8.33 -4.49 24.98
N VAL A 51 -7.43 -4.72 24.02
CA VAL A 51 -7.77 -5.39 22.76
C VAL A 51 -7.55 -6.89 22.97
N SER A 52 -8.63 -7.65 23.14
CA SER A 52 -8.54 -9.10 23.00
C SER A 52 -7.93 -9.41 21.61
N CYS A 53 -6.99 -10.37 21.51
CA CYS A 53 -6.34 -10.71 20.24
C CYS A 53 -7.34 -10.83 19.08
N SER A 54 -8.55 -11.32 19.34
CA SER A 54 -9.61 -11.49 18.35
C SER A 54 -10.03 -10.22 17.62
N ALA A 55 -10.00 -9.05 18.27
CA ALA A 55 -10.31 -7.78 17.62
C ALA A 55 -9.14 -7.29 16.75
N ALA A 56 -7.90 -7.43 17.24
CA ALA A 56 -6.70 -7.12 16.46
C ALA A 56 -6.56 -8.06 15.25
N GLU A 57 -6.83 -9.36 15.42
CA GLU A 57 -6.84 -10.37 14.35
C GLU A 57 -7.89 -10.05 13.29
N LYS A 58 -9.08 -9.59 13.69
CA LYS A 58 -10.12 -9.13 12.76
C LYS A 58 -9.70 -7.89 11.99
N ALA A 59 -9.13 -6.89 12.66
CA ALA A 59 -8.64 -5.68 12.00
C ALA A 59 -7.53 -6.01 10.99
N LEU A 60 -6.56 -6.85 11.37
CA LEU A 60 -5.52 -7.36 10.49
C LEU A 60 -6.09 -8.16 9.30
N SER A 61 -7.11 -9.00 9.55
CA SER A 61 -7.78 -9.75 8.48
C SER A 61 -8.53 -8.84 7.50
N CYS A 62 -9.19 -7.80 8.01
CA CYS A 62 -9.84 -6.75 7.20
C CYS A 62 -8.81 -6.04 6.33
N ALA A 63 -7.76 -5.50 6.92
CA ALA A 63 -6.71 -4.78 6.22
C ALA A 63 -6.02 -5.66 5.17
N ASN A 64 -5.63 -6.89 5.52
CA ASN A 64 -4.97 -7.80 4.58
C ASN A 64 -5.87 -8.19 3.40
N THR A 65 -7.17 -8.36 3.65
CA THR A 65 -8.11 -8.67 2.57
C THR A 65 -8.44 -7.42 1.74
N ALA A 66 -8.51 -6.23 2.33
CA ALA A 66 -8.68 -4.96 1.61
C ALA A 66 -7.50 -4.65 0.67
N VAL A 67 -6.27 -5.00 1.08
CA VAL A 67 -5.08 -4.93 0.22
C VAL A 67 -5.18 -5.91 -0.95
N GLN A 68 -5.63 -7.14 -0.71
CA GLN A 68 -5.85 -8.12 -1.79
C GLN A 68 -6.91 -7.66 -2.78
N VAL A 69 -8.04 -7.13 -2.29
CA VAL A 69 -9.07 -6.49 -3.12
C VAL A 69 -8.48 -5.40 -4.02
N SER A 70 -7.71 -4.49 -3.45
CA SER A 70 -7.08 -3.39 -4.20
C SER A 70 -6.11 -3.91 -5.27
N THR A 71 -5.36 -4.96 -4.92
CA THR A 71 -4.43 -5.64 -5.84
C THR A 71 -5.19 -6.29 -6.99
N HIS A 72 -6.26 -7.02 -6.73
CA HIS A 72 -7.05 -7.67 -7.78
C HIS A 72 -7.82 -6.66 -8.64
N VAL A 73 -8.25 -5.52 -8.10
CA VAL A 73 -8.80 -4.42 -8.91
C VAL A 73 -7.74 -3.85 -9.86
N ALA A 74 -6.50 -3.65 -9.40
CA ALA A 74 -5.41 -3.19 -10.25
C ALA A 74 -5.03 -4.23 -11.31
N GLN A 75 -4.98 -5.52 -10.96
CA GLN A 75 -4.75 -6.61 -11.90
C GLN A 75 -5.87 -6.72 -12.93
N LEU A 76 -7.11 -6.51 -12.52
CA LEU A 76 -8.25 -6.48 -13.43
C LEU A 76 -8.09 -5.34 -14.46
N GLY A 77 -7.71 -4.13 -14.02
CA GLY A 77 -7.41 -3.02 -14.92
C GLY A 77 -6.29 -3.35 -15.91
N ALA A 78 -5.17 -3.87 -15.43
CA ALA A 78 -4.06 -4.27 -16.29
C ALA A 78 -4.45 -5.39 -17.27
N ALA A 79 -5.28 -6.34 -16.85
CA ALA A 79 -5.77 -7.41 -17.71
C ALA A 79 -6.68 -6.87 -18.84
N PHE A 80 -7.45 -5.81 -18.58
CA PHE A 80 -8.21 -5.13 -19.63
C PHE A 80 -7.32 -4.41 -20.63
N ASP A 81 -6.27 -3.74 -20.15
CA ASP A 81 -5.31 -3.04 -21.02
C ASP A 81 -4.48 -4.01 -21.90
N HIS A 82 -4.40 -5.28 -21.51
CA HIS A 82 -3.67 -6.34 -22.22
C HIS A 82 -4.57 -7.50 -22.69
N ALA A 83 -5.87 -7.25 -22.86
CA ALA A 83 -6.84 -8.29 -23.21
C ALA A 83 -6.60 -8.93 -24.59
N ASP A 84 -5.86 -8.25 -25.47
CA ASP A 84 -5.40 -8.79 -26.76
C ASP A 84 -4.36 -9.92 -26.60
N GLN A 85 -3.64 -9.93 -25.48
CA GLN A 85 -2.56 -10.88 -25.18
C GLN A 85 -3.05 -12.07 -24.36
N ASP A 86 -3.92 -11.80 -23.38
CA ASP A 86 -4.53 -12.84 -22.53
C ASP A 86 -6.00 -12.50 -22.23
N PRO A 87 -6.94 -12.96 -23.08
CA PRO A 87 -8.37 -12.68 -22.89
C PRO A 87 -8.95 -13.39 -21.65
N ALA A 88 -8.27 -14.37 -21.07
CA ALA A 88 -8.75 -15.08 -19.87
C ALA A 88 -8.36 -14.35 -18.56
N ALA A 89 -7.32 -13.51 -18.59
CA ALA A 89 -6.78 -12.83 -17.41
C ALA A 89 -7.82 -11.99 -16.67
N ALA A 90 -8.66 -11.24 -17.40
CA ALA A 90 -9.68 -10.37 -16.80
C ALA A 90 -10.73 -11.18 -16.03
N GLY A 91 -11.20 -12.29 -16.59
CA GLY A 91 -12.16 -13.18 -15.93
C GLY A 91 -11.58 -13.82 -14.67
N GLN A 92 -10.31 -14.20 -14.69
CA GLN A 92 -9.64 -14.77 -13.52
C GLN A 92 -9.42 -13.74 -12.41
N ALA A 93 -8.97 -12.53 -12.75
CA ALA A 93 -8.81 -11.43 -11.81
C ALA A 93 -10.15 -11.07 -11.14
N LEU A 94 -11.24 -11.06 -11.91
CA LEU A 94 -12.58 -10.78 -11.40
C LEU A 94 -13.10 -11.87 -10.45
N GLN A 95 -12.84 -13.15 -10.75
CA GLN A 95 -13.19 -14.24 -9.85
C GLN A 95 -12.42 -14.18 -8.53
N ASN A 96 -11.12 -13.86 -8.58
CA ASN A 96 -10.30 -13.67 -7.39
C ASN A 96 -10.83 -12.50 -6.54
N LEU A 97 -11.13 -11.37 -7.19
CA LEU A 97 -11.74 -10.21 -6.53
C LEU A 97 -13.06 -10.57 -5.85
N LYS A 98 -13.94 -11.30 -6.54
CA LYS A 98 -15.21 -11.77 -5.96
C LYS A 98 -14.99 -12.63 -4.71
N GLY A 99 -14.02 -13.54 -4.77
CA GLY A 99 -13.65 -14.39 -3.62
C GLY A 99 -13.19 -13.59 -2.41
N ASP A 100 -12.42 -12.52 -2.62
CA ASP A 100 -11.96 -11.64 -1.54
C ASP A 100 -13.06 -10.77 -0.97
N VAL A 101 -13.95 -10.23 -1.81
CA VAL A 101 -15.14 -9.48 -1.38
C VAL A 101 -16.05 -10.35 -0.50
N ASP A 102 -16.28 -11.60 -0.91
CA ASP A 102 -17.07 -12.55 -0.13
C ASP A 102 -16.39 -12.91 1.20
N ARG A 103 -15.04 -12.96 1.24
CA ARG A 103 -14.29 -13.17 2.49
C ARG A 103 -14.41 -11.96 3.43
N LEU A 104 -14.40 -10.75 2.89
CA LEU A 104 -14.57 -9.52 3.67
C LEU A 104 -15.92 -9.48 4.37
N GLY A 105 -17.00 -9.80 3.63
CA GLY A 105 -18.36 -9.78 4.16
C GLY A 105 -18.57 -10.77 5.31
N ARG A 106 -17.99 -11.98 5.22
CA ARG A 106 -18.13 -13.01 6.27
C ARG A 106 -17.44 -12.66 7.59
N ASN A 107 -16.38 -11.87 7.53
CA ASN A 107 -15.55 -11.55 8.71
C ASN A 107 -15.92 -10.22 9.37
N SER A 108 -16.88 -9.49 8.79
CA SER A 108 -17.31 -8.17 9.27
C SER A 108 -18.47 -8.26 10.25
N ASN A 109 -18.34 -7.55 11.37
CA ASN A 109 -19.41 -7.28 12.33
C ASN A 109 -19.87 -5.81 12.25
N ASP A 110 -19.28 -5.03 11.35
CA ASP A 110 -19.39 -3.58 11.25
C ASP A 110 -20.37 -3.20 10.14
N ALA A 111 -21.31 -2.30 10.45
CA ALA A 111 -22.35 -1.87 9.53
C ALA A 111 -21.80 -1.05 8.36
N ASP A 112 -20.79 -0.22 8.59
CA ASP A 112 -20.13 0.58 7.55
C ASP A 112 -19.30 -0.31 6.63
N LEU A 113 -18.62 -1.31 7.19
CA LEU A 113 -17.91 -2.30 6.39
C LEU A 113 -18.89 -3.14 5.57
N GLY A 114 -20.01 -3.56 6.15
CA GLY A 114 -21.06 -4.27 5.43
C GLY A 114 -21.63 -3.48 4.24
N ARG A 115 -21.83 -2.17 4.41
CA ARG A 115 -22.22 -1.25 3.34
C ARG A 115 -21.14 -1.14 2.26
N ALA A 116 -19.89 -0.90 2.65
CA ALA A 116 -18.77 -0.79 1.71
C ALA A 116 -18.56 -2.08 0.90
N VAL A 117 -18.69 -3.26 1.53
CA VAL A 117 -18.63 -4.57 0.86
C VAL A 117 -19.79 -4.75 -0.11
N THR A 118 -21.01 -4.34 0.27
CA THR A 118 -22.19 -4.44 -0.60
C THR A 118 -22.04 -3.58 -1.84
N ASP A 119 -21.55 -2.34 -1.66
CA ASP A 119 -21.25 -1.44 -2.78
C ASP A 119 -20.20 -2.06 -3.71
N LEU A 120 -19.10 -2.56 -3.15
CA LEU A 120 -18.03 -3.19 -3.92
C LEU A 120 -18.55 -4.41 -4.69
N ARG A 121 -19.36 -5.26 -4.06
CA ARG A 121 -19.99 -6.41 -4.71
C ARG A 121 -20.88 -5.99 -5.88
N THR A 122 -21.66 -4.93 -5.71
CA THR A 122 -22.51 -4.39 -6.77
C THR A 122 -21.68 -3.92 -7.98
N GLN A 123 -20.51 -3.33 -7.74
CA GLN A 123 -19.60 -2.93 -8.82
C GLN A 123 -18.92 -4.14 -9.48
N VAL A 124 -18.51 -5.15 -8.71
CA VAL A 124 -18.00 -6.43 -9.25
C VAL A 124 -19.02 -7.08 -10.19
N ASP A 125 -20.30 -7.15 -9.76
CA ASP A 125 -21.38 -7.72 -10.56
C ASP A 125 -21.64 -6.90 -11.84
N SER A 126 -21.51 -5.58 -11.77
CA SER A 126 -21.63 -4.68 -12.92
C SER A 126 -20.50 -4.89 -13.93
N VAL A 127 -19.27 -5.12 -13.46
CA VAL A 127 -18.12 -5.44 -14.31
C VAL A 127 -18.27 -6.83 -14.95
N GLN A 128 -18.70 -7.83 -14.18
CA GLN A 128 -19.02 -9.17 -14.73
C GLN A 128 -20.05 -9.07 -15.84
N LYS A 129 -21.13 -8.30 -15.61
CA LYS A 129 -22.17 -8.11 -16.62
C LYS A 129 -21.65 -7.44 -17.89
N ALA A 130 -20.78 -6.43 -17.76
CA ALA A 130 -20.17 -5.80 -18.93
C ALA A 130 -19.32 -6.80 -19.74
N LEU A 131 -18.54 -7.63 -19.06
CA LEU A 131 -17.76 -8.71 -19.67
C LEU A 131 -18.65 -9.72 -20.42
N ASP A 132 -19.72 -10.20 -19.76
CA ASP A 132 -20.66 -11.16 -20.35
C ASP A 132 -21.34 -10.58 -21.61
N ASP A 133 -21.61 -9.27 -21.60
CA ASP A 133 -22.19 -8.54 -22.72
C ASP A 133 -21.15 -8.13 -23.80
N ASN A 134 -19.89 -8.59 -23.70
CA ASN A 134 -18.75 -8.21 -24.57
C ASN A 134 -18.53 -6.68 -24.66
N ARG A 135 -18.70 -5.97 -23.54
CA ARG A 135 -18.46 -4.52 -23.41
C ARG A 135 -17.24 -4.25 -22.55
N THR A 136 -16.54 -3.16 -22.84
CA THR A 136 -15.49 -2.63 -21.95
C THR A 136 -16.14 -2.10 -20.66
N PRO A 137 -15.82 -2.64 -19.48
CA PRO A 137 -16.35 -2.14 -18.22
C PRO A 137 -15.71 -0.83 -17.81
N ASP A 138 -16.48 -0.01 -17.08
CA ASP A 138 -15.94 1.10 -16.31
C ASP A 138 -15.46 0.60 -14.94
N LEU A 139 -14.15 0.72 -14.68
CA LEU A 139 -13.53 0.29 -13.43
C LEU A 139 -13.43 1.43 -12.39
N GLY A 140 -13.78 2.67 -12.75
CA GLY A 140 -13.75 3.81 -11.83
C GLY A 140 -14.65 3.61 -10.60
N PRO A 141 -15.92 3.20 -10.77
CA PRO A 141 -16.81 2.87 -9.65
C PRO A 141 -16.28 1.72 -8.79
N LEU A 142 -15.69 0.69 -9.42
CA LEU A 142 -15.10 -0.45 -8.74
C LEU A 142 -13.92 -0.03 -7.84
N GLY A 143 -12.98 0.75 -8.38
CA GLY A 143 -11.86 1.30 -7.62
C GLY A 143 -12.30 2.21 -6.48
N SER A 144 -13.34 3.02 -6.70
CA SER A 144 -13.91 3.89 -5.66
C SER A 144 -14.53 3.09 -4.51
N ALA A 145 -15.23 1.99 -4.81
CA ALA A 145 -15.79 1.11 -3.79
C ALA A 145 -14.69 0.35 -3.02
N ALA A 146 -13.65 -0.12 -3.72
CA ALA A 146 -12.48 -0.73 -3.08
C ALA A 146 -11.75 0.26 -2.15
N GLY A 147 -11.64 1.53 -2.55
CA GLY A 147 -11.11 2.60 -1.71
C GLY A 147 -11.90 2.78 -0.41
N ARG A 148 -13.25 2.80 -0.48
CA ARG A 148 -14.11 2.88 0.72
C ARG A 148 -13.90 1.71 1.67
N VAL A 149 -13.80 0.49 1.13
CA VAL A 149 -13.49 -0.71 1.92
C VAL A 149 -12.17 -0.54 2.67
N SER A 150 -11.12 -0.07 1.98
CA SER A 150 -9.81 0.18 2.59
C SER A 150 -9.92 1.22 3.72
N THR A 151 -10.60 2.35 3.47
CA THR A 151 -10.82 3.39 4.48
C THR A 151 -11.51 2.85 5.73
N VAL A 152 -12.55 2.02 5.58
CA VAL A 152 -13.25 1.42 6.74
C VAL A 152 -12.38 0.40 7.46
N CYS A 153 -11.57 -0.39 6.75
CA CYS A 153 -10.67 -1.38 7.39
C CYS A 153 -9.49 -0.74 8.14
N THR A 154 -9.10 0.50 7.81
CA THR A 154 -7.97 1.21 8.42
C THR A 154 -8.37 2.35 9.35
N GLY A 155 -9.65 2.70 9.36
CA GLY A 155 -10.23 3.82 10.12
C GLY A 155 -10.49 3.49 11.58
#